data_AF-A0A382AHH2-F1
#
_entry.id   AF-A0A382AHH2-F1
#
_cell.length_a   1.000
_cell.length_b   1.000
_cell.length_c   1.000
_cell.angle_alpha   90.00
_cell.angle_beta   90.00
_cell.angle_gamma   90.00
#
_symmetry.space_group_name_H-M   'P 1'
#
loop_
_entity.id
_entity.type
_entity.pdbx_description
1 polymer ?
#
loop_
_entity_poly.entity_id
_entity_poly.type
_entity_poly.pdbx_seq_one_letter_code
_entity_poly.pdbx_strand_id
1 'polypeptide(L)'
;MQNSLLTELNDHLTICEKAYELVQEENRVLNSPTPRNAYAHADRRKELLERVTGSMVRVKAHKAVWEKLPLSERSKSMDVSNLIKQNMDLIMKTVMLDRENEKLMLQHGMAPPDRLPSSRQNNPSAVAGMYQRHSN
;
A
#
# COMPACT_ATOMS: atom_id res chain seq x y z
N MET A 1 9.93 -24.09 -9.02
CA MET A 1 9.94 -22.61 -9.09
C MET A 1 8.53 -22.02 -8.97
N GLN A 2 7.53 -22.55 -9.69
CA GLN A 2 6.14 -22.09 -9.64
C GLN A 2 5.53 -22.09 -8.21
N ASN A 3 5.76 -23.16 -7.44
CA ASN A 3 5.34 -23.23 -6.04
C ASN A 3 5.96 -22.13 -5.16
N SER A 4 7.17 -21.67 -5.47
CA SER A 4 7.85 -20.63 -4.67
C SER A 4 7.22 -19.26 -4.87
N LEU A 5 6.86 -18.88 -6.10
CA LEU A 5 6.18 -17.60 -6.34
C LEU A 5 4.77 -17.61 -5.75
N LEU A 6 4.08 -18.76 -5.83
CA LEU A 6 2.74 -18.91 -5.27
C LEU A 6 2.75 -18.78 -3.74
N THR A 7 3.72 -19.40 -3.06
CA THR A 7 3.92 -19.21 -1.62
C THR A 7 4.17 -17.74 -1.28
N GLU A 8 5.09 -17.07 -1.98
CA GLU A 8 5.41 -15.66 -1.70
C GLU A 8 4.23 -14.71 -1.95
N LEU A 9 3.40 -14.98 -2.97
CA LEU A 9 2.19 -14.21 -3.24
C LEU A 9 1.10 -14.40 -2.18
N ASN A 10 0.97 -15.61 -1.63
CA ASN A 10 0.06 -15.88 -0.52
C ASN A 10 0.55 -15.23 0.78
N ASP A 11 1.85 -15.35 1.07
CA ASP A 11 2.46 -14.68 2.22
C ASP A 11 2.30 -13.16 2.15
N HIS A 12 2.50 -12.57 0.96
CA HIS A 12 2.27 -11.16 0.72
C HIS A 12 0.79 -10.79 0.91
N LEU A 13 -0.13 -11.61 0.40
CA LEU A 13 -1.58 -11.41 0.56
C LEU A 13 -1.97 -11.37 2.03
N THR A 14 -1.53 -12.34 2.83
CA THR A 14 -1.80 -12.38 4.29
C THR A 14 -1.23 -11.17 5.02
N ILE A 15 -0.09 -10.63 4.59
CA ILE A 15 0.47 -9.41 5.17
C ILE A 15 -0.36 -8.19 4.77
N CYS A 16 -0.80 -8.09 3.51
CA CYS A 16 -1.68 -7.04 3.03
C CYS A 16 -3.06 -7.08 3.71
N GLU A 17 -3.60 -8.26 4.05
CA GLU A 17 -4.84 -8.42 4.82
C GLU A 17 -4.69 -7.84 6.22
N LYS A 18 -3.59 -8.18 6.91
CA LYS A 18 -3.27 -7.60 8.22
C LYS A 18 -3.11 -6.07 8.15
N ALA A 19 -2.54 -5.56 7.04
CA ALA A 19 -2.42 -4.12 6.82
C ALA A 19 -3.78 -3.46 6.63
N TYR A 20 -4.65 -4.10 5.84
CA TYR A 20 -6.01 -3.63 5.65
C TYR A 20 -6.82 -3.62 6.96
N GLU A 21 -6.73 -4.68 7.75
CA GLU A 21 -7.37 -4.77 9.07
C GLU A 21 -6.91 -3.66 10.01
N LEU A 22 -5.61 -3.36 10.05
CA LEU A 22 -5.07 -2.28 10.88
C LEU A 22 -5.63 -0.91 10.46
N VAL A 23 -5.67 -0.63 9.16
CA VAL A 23 -6.21 0.63 8.62
C VAL A 23 -7.72 0.72 8.88
N GLN A 24 -8.46 -0.40 8.87
CA GLN A 24 -9.85 -0.45 9.30
C GLN A 24 -10.02 -0.17 10.79
N GLU A 25 -9.15 -0.72 11.64
CA GLU A 25 -9.15 -0.48 13.08
C GLU A 25 -8.90 1.00 13.38
N GLU A 26 -7.88 1.59 12.75
CA GLU A 26 -7.60 3.03 12.81
C GLU A 26 -8.83 3.85 12.37
N ASN A 27 -9.46 3.49 11.25
CA ASN A 27 -10.65 4.18 10.75
C ASN A 27 -11.80 4.17 11.78
N ARG A 28 -12.05 3.03 12.42
CA ARG A 28 -13.08 2.91 13.47
C ARG A 28 -12.75 3.79 14.66
N VAL A 29 -11.50 3.83 15.09
CA VAL A 29 -11.06 4.68 16.21
C VAL A 29 -11.18 6.17 15.85
N LEU A 30 -10.82 6.55 14.63
CA LEU A 30 -10.94 7.93 14.14
C LEU A 30 -12.40 8.41 14.09
N ASN A 31 -13.36 7.51 13.83
CA ASN A 31 -14.78 7.83 13.89
C ASN A 31 -15.39 7.70 15.30
N SER A 32 -14.59 7.34 16.31
CA SER A 32 -15.03 7.20 17.70
C SER A 32 -14.98 8.55 18.45
N PRO A 33 -15.58 8.64 19.66
CA PRO A 33 -15.44 9.82 20.52
C PRO A 33 -14.00 10.13 20.96
N THR A 34 -13.07 9.17 20.81
CA THR A 34 -11.67 9.27 21.23
C THR A 34 -10.72 9.09 20.03
N PRO A 35 -10.74 9.97 19.03
CA PRO A 35 -10.01 9.77 17.77
C PRO A 35 -8.48 9.78 17.97
N ARG A 36 -7.99 10.43 19.03
CA ARG A 36 -6.56 10.45 19.40
C ARG A 36 -6.01 9.07 19.76
N ASN A 37 -6.86 8.11 20.12
CA ASN A 37 -6.42 6.74 20.40
C ASN A 37 -5.88 6.04 19.15
N ALA A 38 -6.13 6.57 17.94
CA ALA A 38 -5.58 6.04 16.71
C ALA A 38 -4.02 6.06 16.71
N TYR A 39 -3.39 6.96 17.47
CA TYR A 39 -1.94 6.98 17.62
C TYR A 39 -1.38 5.73 18.31
N ALA A 40 -2.18 4.97 19.07
CA ALA A 40 -1.76 3.70 19.66
C ALA A 40 -1.37 2.66 18.59
N HIS A 41 -1.82 2.83 17.35
CA HIS A 41 -1.48 1.95 16.23
C HIS A 41 -0.17 2.30 15.53
N ALA A 42 0.51 3.38 15.90
CA ALA A 42 1.70 3.89 15.19
C ALA A 42 2.84 2.85 15.09
N ASP A 43 3.16 2.18 16.18
CA ASP A 43 4.23 1.16 16.22
C ASP A 43 3.85 -0.06 15.37
N ARG A 44 2.61 -0.56 15.53
CA ARG A 44 2.09 -1.68 14.75
C ARG A 44 2.07 -1.37 13.25
N ARG A 45 1.77 -0.12 12.88
CA ARG A 45 1.81 0.35 11.48
C ARG A 45 3.23 0.34 10.93
N LYS A 46 4.22 0.80 11.72
CA LYS A 46 5.63 0.78 11.33
C LYS A 46 6.13 -0.64 11.09
N GLU A 47 5.92 -1.55 12.04
CA GLU A 47 6.31 -2.96 11.92
C GLU A 47 5.67 -3.62 10.69
N LEU A 48 4.39 -3.31 10.44
CA LEU A 48 3.66 -3.90 9.32
C LEU A 48 4.14 -3.36 7.97
N LEU A 49 4.51 -2.08 7.89
CA LEU A 49 5.13 -1.50 6.69
C LEU A 49 6.47 -2.16 6.37
N GLU A 50 7.29 -2.45 7.37
CA GLU A 50 8.55 -3.18 7.21
C GLU A 50 8.29 -4.60 6.65
N ARG A 51 7.25 -5.29 7.16
CA ARG A 51 6.85 -6.63 6.68
C ARG A 51 6.28 -6.62 5.26
N VAL A 52 5.46 -5.63 4.91
CA VAL A 52 4.95 -5.41 3.54
C VAL A 52 6.13 -5.19 2.60
N THR A 53 7.09 -4.35 2.99
CA THR A 53 8.28 -4.05 2.19
C THR A 53 9.13 -5.29 1.97
N GLY A 54 9.40 -6.06 3.03
CA GLY A 54 10.18 -7.29 2.95
C GLY A 54 9.54 -8.36 2.08
N SER A 55 8.22 -8.58 2.20
CA SER A 55 7.50 -9.53 1.33
C SER A 55 7.44 -9.08 -0.13
N MET A 56 7.23 -7.79 -0.39
CA MET A 56 7.27 -7.24 -1.75
C MET A 56 8.61 -7.47 -2.45
N VAL A 57 9.73 -7.36 -1.73
CA VAL A 57 11.06 -7.67 -2.28
C VAL A 57 11.16 -9.13 -2.71
N ARG A 58 10.68 -10.07 -1.89
CA ARG A 58 10.69 -11.50 -2.25
C ARG A 58 9.79 -11.80 -3.44
N VAL A 59 8.56 -11.27 -3.46
CA VAL A 59 7.65 -11.39 -4.61
C VAL A 59 8.32 -10.88 -5.90
N LYS A 60 8.98 -9.73 -5.86
CA LYS A 60 9.70 -9.17 -7.03
C LYS A 60 10.84 -10.09 -7.50
N ALA A 61 11.63 -10.64 -6.58
CA ALA A 61 12.71 -11.56 -6.93
C ALA A 61 12.19 -12.81 -7.64
N HIS A 62 11.13 -13.43 -7.11
CA HIS A 62 10.52 -14.62 -7.70
C HIS A 62 9.76 -14.32 -8.99
N LYS A 63 9.13 -13.14 -9.10
CA LYS A 63 8.48 -12.66 -10.34
C LYS A 63 9.49 -12.51 -11.47
N ALA A 64 10.67 -11.93 -11.21
CA ALA A 64 11.71 -11.75 -12.22
C ALA A 64 12.23 -13.09 -12.78
N VAL A 65 12.24 -14.15 -11.96
CA VAL A 65 12.58 -15.51 -12.42
C VAL A 65 11.41 -16.10 -13.22
N TRP A 66 10.18 -15.92 -12.77
CA TRP A 66 8.98 -16.43 -13.44
C TRP A 66 8.72 -15.78 -14.80
N GLU A 67 9.00 -14.47 -14.96
CA GLU A 67 8.83 -13.75 -16.23
C GLU A 67 9.75 -14.26 -17.35
N LYS A 68 10.88 -14.87 -16.99
CA LYS A 68 11.80 -15.51 -17.96
C LYS A 68 11.26 -16.83 -18.51
N LEU A 69 10.19 -17.38 -17.95
CA LEU A 69 9.58 -18.62 -18.44
C LEU A 69 8.79 -18.40 -19.74
N PRO A 70 8.70 -19.42 -20.61
CA PRO A 70 7.89 -19.38 -21.81
C PRO A 70 6.41 -19.07 -21.50
N LEU A 71 5.74 -18.35 -22.40
CA LEU A 71 4.31 -18.02 -22.27
C LEU A 71 3.42 -19.27 -22.09
N SER A 72 3.78 -20.39 -22.70
CA SER A 72 3.08 -21.68 -22.60
C SER A 72 3.17 -22.33 -21.22
N GLU A 73 4.18 -22.00 -20.42
CA GLU A 73 4.29 -22.45 -19.02
C GLU A 73 3.59 -21.49 -18.06
N ARG A 74 3.66 -20.19 -18.37
CA ARG A 74 2.98 -19.15 -17.59
C ARG A 74 1.46 -19.24 -17.71
N SER A 75 0.92 -19.49 -18.89
CA SER A 75 -0.53 -19.58 -19.14
C SER A 75 -1.20 -20.75 -18.41
N LYS A 76 -0.44 -21.76 -17.98
CA LYS A 76 -0.92 -22.85 -17.13
C LYS A 76 -1.13 -22.43 -15.66
N SER A 77 -0.71 -21.22 -15.28
CA SER A 77 -0.66 -20.73 -13.90
C SER A 77 -1.80 -19.76 -13.57
N MET A 78 -3.06 -20.18 -13.73
CA MET A 78 -4.22 -19.32 -13.44
C MET A 78 -4.22 -18.78 -11.99
N ASP A 79 -3.72 -19.58 -11.05
CA ASP A 79 -3.63 -19.22 -9.63
C ASP A 79 -2.69 -18.04 -9.36
N VAL A 80 -1.57 -17.96 -10.09
CA VAL A 80 -0.60 -16.85 -9.94
C VAL A 80 -1.23 -15.53 -10.38
N SER A 81 -1.91 -15.53 -11.54
CA SER A 81 -2.60 -14.33 -12.05
C SER A 81 -3.73 -13.88 -11.12
N ASN A 82 -4.50 -14.83 -10.58
CA ASN A 82 -5.57 -14.54 -9.62
C ASN A 82 -5.00 -13.95 -8.32
N LEU A 83 -3.93 -14.51 -7.77
CA LEU A 83 -3.28 -13.98 -6.56
C LEU A 83 -2.69 -12.59 -6.76
N ILE A 84 -2.09 -12.32 -7.92
CA ILE A 84 -1.62 -10.96 -8.26
C ILE A 84 -2.79 -9.97 -8.24
N LYS A 85 -3.91 -10.33 -8.87
CA LYS A 85 -5.10 -9.47 -8.88
C LYS A 85 -5.63 -9.22 -7.46
N GLN A 86 -5.76 -10.27 -6.64
CA GLN A 86 -6.23 -10.15 -5.26
C GLN A 86 -5.32 -9.24 -4.42
N ASN A 87 -4.00 -9.40 -4.54
CA ASN A 87 -3.03 -8.51 -3.87
C ASN A 87 -3.22 -7.05 -4.32
N MET A 88 -3.35 -6.79 -5.62
CA MET A 88 -3.54 -5.43 -6.15
C MET A 88 -4.84 -4.81 -5.66
N ASP A 89 -5.95 -5.55 -5.71
CA ASP A 89 -7.26 -5.09 -5.25
C ASP A 89 -7.22 -4.73 -3.74
N LEU A 90 -6.55 -5.57 -2.94
CA LEU A 90 -6.41 -5.33 -1.51
C LEU A 90 -5.51 -4.14 -1.20
N ILE A 91 -4.37 -4.00 -1.89
CA ILE A 91 -3.48 -2.83 -1.76
C ILE A 91 -4.26 -1.54 -2.07
N MET A 92 -5.04 -1.51 -3.15
CA MET A 92 -5.86 -0.35 -3.49
C MET A 92 -6.88 -0.03 -2.39
N LYS A 93 -7.58 -1.03 -1.86
CA LYS A 93 -8.53 -0.85 -0.75
C LYS A 93 -7.85 -0.25 0.48
N THR A 94 -6.67 -0.76 0.83
CA THR A 94 -5.87 -0.23 1.95
C THR A 94 -5.47 1.22 1.72
N VAL A 95 -4.94 1.57 0.54
CA VAL A 95 -4.53 2.95 0.23
C VAL A 95 -5.71 3.92 0.22
N MET A 96 -6.86 3.50 -0.30
CA MET A 96 -8.06 4.34 -0.30
C MET A 96 -8.53 4.64 1.12
N LEU A 97 -8.56 3.63 1.99
CA LEU A 97 -8.98 3.79 3.38
C LEU A 97 -7.95 4.58 4.19
N ASP A 98 -6.66 4.40 3.92
CA ASP A 98 -5.59 5.17 4.57
C ASP A 98 -5.71 6.67 4.27
N ARG A 99 -6.02 7.05 3.02
CA ARG A 99 -6.31 8.44 2.67
C ARG A 99 -7.52 9.01 3.39
N GLU A 100 -8.54 8.19 3.61
CA GLU A 100 -9.72 8.58 4.41
C GLU A 100 -9.34 8.80 5.88
N ASN A 101 -8.51 7.91 6.45
CA ASN A 101 -7.96 8.06 7.79
C ASN A 101 -7.14 9.34 7.92
N GLU A 102 -6.29 9.64 6.94
CA GLU A 102 -5.53 10.90 6.91
C GLU A 102 -6.45 12.12 6.93
N LYS A 103 -7.53 12.11 6.13
CA LYS A 103 -8.53 13.18 6.13
C LYS A 103 -9.21 13.34 7.50
N LEU A 104 -9.61 12.24 8.15
CA LEU A 104 -10.21 12.26 9.48
C LEU A 104 -9.21 12.78 10.52
N MET A 105 -7.95 12.36 10.47
CA MET A 105 -6.90 12.88 11.34
C MET A 105 -6.76 14.40 11.19
N LEU A 106 -6.76 14.92 9.96
CA LEU A 106 -6.73 16.37 9.72
C LEU A 106 -7.97 17.08 10.28
N GLN A 107 -9.17 16.52 10.10
CA GLN A 107 -10.42 17.08 10.63
C GLN A 107 -10.43 17.18 12.16
N HIS A 108 -9.79 16.23 12.84
CA HIS A 108 -9.64 16.23 14.30
C HIS A 108 -8.44 17.04 14.80
N GLY A 109 -7.70 17.73 13.92
CA GLY A 109 -6.51 18.51 14.29
C GLY A 109 -5.33 17.64 14.72
N MET A 110 -5.29 16.38 14.27
CA MET A 110 -4.28 15.36 14.61
C MET A 110 -3.17 15.26 13.56
N ALA A 111 -2.89 16.35 12.84
CA ALA A 111 -1.87 16.38 11.82
C ALA A 111 -0.46 16.28 12.43
N PRO A 112 0.39 15.31 12.02
CA PRO A 112 1.81 15.37 12.31
C PRO A 112 2.41 16.60 11.58
N PRO A 113 3.22 17.45 12.25
CA PRO A 113 3.86 18.61 11.61
C PRO A 113 4.65 18.26 10.34
N ASP A 114 5.27 17.09 10.33
CA ASP A 114 6.12 16.59 9.21
C ASP A 114 5.32 16.09 8.00
N ARG A 115 3.99 15.95 8.11
CA ARG A 115 3.11 15.43 7.03
C ARG A 115 2.07 16.42 6.55
N LEU A 116 2.08 17.65 7.04
CA LEU A 116 1.30 18.71 6.40
C LEU A 116 1.87 18.90 4.99
N PRO A 117 1.08 18.72 3.92
CA PRO A 117 1.55 19.09 2.60
C PRO A 117 1.89 20.58 2.68
N SER A 118 3.18 20.90 2.61
CA SER A 118 3.60 22.29 2.46
C SER A 118 2.76 22.85 1.32
N SER A 119 2.10 23.99 1.55
CA SER A 119 1.15 24.62 0.63
C SER A 119 1.70 24.83 -0.79
N ARG A 120 2.99 24.60 -1.01
CA ARG A 120 3.67 24.51 -2.31
C ARG A 120 3.32 23.28 -3.16
N GLN A 121 2.97 22.12 -2.58
CA GLN A 121 2.67 20.90 -3.34
C GLN A 121 1.26 20.89 -3.96
N ASN A 122 0.34 21.69 -3.42
CA ASN A 122 -1.03 21.85 -3.93
C ASN A 122 -1.20 23.07 -4.85
N ASN A 123 -0.13 23.70 -5.31
CA ASN A 123 -0.23 24.83 -6.24
C ASN A 123 -0.29 24.32 -7.69
N PRO A 124 -1.38 24.54 -8.44
CA PRO A 124 -1.48 24.15 -9.86
C PRO A 124 -0.35 24.70 -10.74
N SER A 125 0.23 25.83 -10.35
CA SER A 125 1.37 26.43 -11.05
C SER A 125 2.69 25.68 -10.86
N ALA A 126 2.83 24.84 -9.83
CA ALA A 126 3.98 23.94 -9.66
C ALA A 126 3.97 22.78 -10.67
N VAL A 127 2.78 22.29 -11.04
CA VAL A 127 2.60 21.24 -12.07
C VAL A 127 2.85 21.81 -13.47
N ALA A 128 2.42 23.05 -13.73
CA ALA A 128 2.68 23.75 -14.99
C ALA A 128 4.18 23.93 -15.27
N GLY A 129 4.98 24.24 -14.25
CA GLY A 129 6.43 24.39 -14.37
C GLY A 129 7.18 23.07 -14.67
N MET A 130 6.59 21.91 -14.34
CA MET A 130 7.22 20.60 -14.64
C MET A 130 7.05 20.19 -16.10
N TYR A 131 5.94 20.53 -16.74
CA TYR A 131 5.74 20.27 -18.17
C TYR A 131 6.60 21.18 -19.05
N GLN A 132 6.78 22.46 -18.67
CA GLN A 132 7.66 23.39 -19.40
C GLN A 132 9.14 23.01 -19.34
N ARG A 133 9.58 22.25 -18.32
CA ARG A 133 10.99 21.83 -18.17
C ARG A 133 11.34 20.56 -18.94
N HIS A 134 10.36 19.78 -19.40
CA HIS A 134 10.59 18.54 -20.16
C HIS A 134 10.22 18.68 -21.64
N SER A 135 9.92 19.90 -22.11
CA SER A 135 9.58 20.20 -23.50
C SER A 135 10.67 20.99 -24.25
N ASN A 136 11.92 20.95 -23.79
CA ASN A 136 13.10 21.43 -24.53
C ASN A 136 14.08 20.29 -24.74
#